data_AF-A0A8T4RCV3-F1
#
_entry.id   AF-A0A8T4RCV3-F1
#
_cell.length_a   1.000
_cell.length_b   1.000
_cell.length_c   1.000
_cell.angle_alpha   90.00
_cell.angle_beta   90.00
_cell.angle_gamma   90.00
#
_symmetry.space_group_name_H-M   'P 1'
#
loop_
_entity.id
_entity.type
_entity.pdbx_description
1 polymer ?
#
loop_
_entity_poly.entity_id
_entity_poly.type
_entity_poly.pdbx_seq_one_letter_code
_entity_poly.pdbx_strand_id
1 'polypeptide(L)' 'MTFFKGFKKGVKMFGQNIGVIVNTALLAIVYIIGVGITSIIAKLFRKHFLDLKHSPHSYWSDLNLKKKPMKDYYRQF' A
#
# COMPACT_ATOMS: atom_id res chain seq x y z
N MET A 1 30.00 8.18 47.01
CA MET A 1 28.65 7.67 46.64
C MET A 1 28.20 7.99 45.20
N THR A 2 28.95 8.79 44.43
CA THR A 2 28.57 9.22 43.07
C THR A 2 28.65 8.11 42.01
N PHE A 3 29.61 7.18 42.16
CA PHE A 3 29.84 6.06 41.24
C PHE A 3 28.62 5.12 41.13
N PHE A 4 28.05 4.70 42.27
CA PHE A 4 26.86 3.83 42.28
C PHE A 4 25.60 4.48 41.69
N LYS A 5 25.44 5.80 41.87
CA LYS A 5 24.34 6.55 41.23
C LYS A 5 24.51 6.59 39.71
N GLY A 6 25.73 6.81 39.23
CA GLY A 6 26.07 6.76 37.80
C GLY A 6 25.84 5.38 37.19
N PHE A 7 26.30 4.32 37.87
CA PHE A 7 26.12 2.94 37.45
C PHE A 7 24.63 2.55 37.33
N LYS A 8 23.82 2.86 38.37
CA LYS A 8 22.36 2.60 38.34
C LYS A 8 21.65 3.35 37.21
N LYS A 9 22.08 4.59 36.92
CA LYS A 9 21.54 5.38 35.80
C LYS A 9 21.94 4.79 34.44
N GLY A 10 23.18 4.32 34.31
CA GLY A 10 23.68 3.64 33.11
C GLY A 10 22.90 2.37 32.78
N VAL A 11 22.70 1.50 33.78
CA VAL A 11 21.91 0.26 33.63
C VAL A 11 20.45 0.56 33.24
N LYS A 12 19.85 1.60 33.83
CA LYS A 12 18.49 2.03 33.48
C LYS A 12 18.39 2.48 32.01
N MET A 13 19.31 3.31 31.55
CA MET A 13 19.32 3.76 30.14
C MET A 13 19.62 2.62 29.18
N PHE A 14 20.52 1.70 29.56
CA PHE A 14 20.82 0.51 28.75
C PHE A 14 19.58 -0.34 28.53
N GLY A 15 18.83 -0.64 29.60
CA GLY A 15 17.57 -1.39 29.50
C GLY A 15 16.53 -0.69 28.63
N GLN A 16 16.41 0.64 28.75
CA GLN A 16 15.51 1.43 27.91
C GLN A 16 15.90 1.36 26.42
N ASN A 17 17.19 1.49 26.11
CA ASN A 17 17.68 1.43 24.73
C ASN A 17 17.50 0.04 24.11
N ILE A 18 17.80 -1.03 24.86
CA ILE A 18 17.54 -2.40 24.40
C ILE A 18 16.05 -2.60 24.14
N GLY A 19 15.18 -2.10 25.02
CA GLY A 19 13.73 -2.18 24.83
C GLY A 19 13.27 -1.51 23.54
N VAL A 20 13.79 -0.32 23.21
CA VAL A 20 13.50 0.36 21.94
C VAL A 20 13.99 -0.47 20.76
N ILE A 21 15.23 -0.97 20.80
CA ILE A 21 15.82 -1.77 19.71
C ILE A 21 14.98 -3.02 19.43
N VAL A 22 14.63 -3.77 20.48
CA VAL A 22 13.85 -5.01 20.36
C VAL A 22 12.46 -4.70 19.81
N ASN A 23 11.79 -3.66 20.32
CA ASN A 23 10.47 -3.28 19.83
C ASN A 23 10.51 -2.85 18.36
N THR A 24 11.49 -2.04 17.96
CA THR A 24 11.68 -1.64 16.57
C THR A 24 12.00 -2.83 15.66
N ALA A 25 12.83 -3.77 16.12
CA ALA A 25 13.14 -4.99 15.36
C ALA A 25 11.89 -5.87 15.16
N LEU A 26 11.09 -6.07 16.21
CA LEU A 26 9.81 -6.79 16.13
C LEU A 26 8.85 -6.12 15.14
N LEU A 27 8.69 -4.79 15.24
CA LEU A 27 7.86 -4.02 14.33
C LEU A 27 8.36 -4.13 12.88
N ALA A 28 9.66 -4.05 12.66
CA ALA A 28 10.25 -4.19 11.33
C ALA A 28 9.95 -5.56 10.72
N ILE A 29 10.10 -6.64 11.50
CA ILE A 29 9.78 -8.00 11.05
C ILE A 29 8.29 -8.11 10.70
N VAL A 30 7.40 -7.66 11.57
CA VAL A 30 5.95 -7.68 11.32
C VAL A 30 5.59 -6.87 10.08
N TYR A 31 6.24 -5.73 9.87
CA TYR A 31 5.99 -4.88 8.71
C TYR A 31 6.48 -5.54 7.42
N ILE A 32 7.67 -6.12 7.42
CA ILE A 32 8.22 -6.83 6.26
C ILE A 32 7.38 -8.06 5.92
N ILE A 33 6.96 -8.85 6.91
CA ILE A 33 6.16 -10.04 6.68
C ILE A 33 4.74 -9.63 6.26
N GLY A 34 4.09 -8.74 7.01
CA GLY A 34 2.72 -8.29 6.73
C GLY A 34 2.61 -7.54 5.41
N VAL A 35 3.37 -6.46 5.25
CA VAL A 35 3.34 -5.61 4.03
C VAL A 35 4.02 -6.30 2.85
N GLY A 36 5.12 -7.02 3.08
CA GLY A 36 5.83 -7.74 2.03
C GLY A 36 4.98 -8.86 1.44
N ILE A 37 4.40 -9.73 2.26
CA ILE A 37 3.52 -10.80 1.78
C ILE A 37 2.27 -10.23 1.11
N THR A 38 1.62 -9.22 1.73
CA THR A 38 0.45 -8.59 1.09
C THR A 38 0.78 -7.93 -0.25
N SER A 39 1.96 -7.33 -0.40
CA SER A 39 2.40 -6.77 -1.69
C SER A 39 2.65 -7.83 -2.76
N ILE A 40 3.18 -9.00 -2.39
CA ILE A 40 3.39 -10.14 -3.29
C ILE A 40 2.04 -10.70 -3.73
N ILE A 41 1.13 -10.93 -2.78
CA ILE A 41 -0.24 -11.37 -3.03
C ILE A 41 -0.95 -10.35 -3.94
N ALA A 42 -0.90 -9.07 -3.60
CA ALA A 42 -1.50 -8.01 -4.40
C ALA A 42 -0.93 -7.99 -5.82
N LYS A 43 0.39 -8.13 -6.02
CA LYS A 43 0.99 -8.23 -7.36
C LYS A 43 0.51 -9.44 -8.15
N LEU A 44 0.31 -10.59 -7.49
CA LEU A 44 -0.22 -11.79 -8.12
C LEU A 44 -1.68 -11.59 -8.59
N PHE A 45 -2.52 -10.98 -7.75
CA PHE A 45 -3.93 -10.73 -8.06
C PHE A 45 -4.19 -9.50 -8.95
N ARG A 46 -3.29 -8.50 -8.98
CA ARG A 46 -3.49 -7.25 -9.75
C ARG A 46 -3.44 -7.47 -11.27
N LYS A 47 -2.74 -8.52 -11.74
CA LYS A 47 -2.87 -8.96 -13.14
C LYS A 47 -4.24 -9.58 -13.42
N HIS A 48 -4.79 -10.31 -12.46
CA HIS A 48 -6.12 -10.90 -12.60
C HIS A 48 -7.26 -9.86 -12.55
N PHE A 49 -7.08 -8.77 -11.78
CA PHE A 49 -8.06 -7.68 -11.73
C PHE A 49 -8.14 -6.88 -13.05
N LEU A 50 -7.02 -6.75 -13.78
CA LEU A 50 -6.99 -6.09 -15.09
C LEU A 50 -7.52 -6.99 -16.23
N ASP A 51 -7.39 -8.30 -16.07
CA ASP A 51 -7.92 -9.32 -17.00
C ASP A 51 -9.39 -9.71 -16.73
N LEU A 52 -10.04 -9.12 -15.72
CA LEU A 52 -11.49 -9.23 -15.54
C LEU A 52 -12.20 -8.46 -16.66
N LYS A 53 -12.31 -9.12 -17.81
CA LYS A 53 -13.08 -8.82 -19.02
C LYS A 53 -13.73 -7.43 -19.06
N HIS A 54 -13.24 -6.61 -19.99
CA HIS A 54 -14.03 -5.54 -20.57
C HIS A 54 -15.36 -6.15 -21.05
N SER A 55 -16.46 -5.77 -20.41
CA SER A 55 -17.80 -6.08 -20.88
C SER A 55 -17.92 -5.60 -22.34
N PRO A 56 -18.34 -6.45 -23.30
CA PRO A 56 -18.60 -6.01 -24.67
C PRO A 56 -19.80 -5.04 -24.76
N HIS A 57 -20.53 -4.86 -23.65
CA HIS A 57 -21.62 -3.91 -23.49
C HIS A 57 -21.18 -2.73 -22.60
N SER A 58 -20.05 -2.10 -22.92
CA SER A 58 -19.87 -0.74 -22.43
C SER A 58 -20.94 0.13 -23.11
N TYR A 59 -21.63 1.00 -22.36
CA TYR A 59 -22.56 1.99 -22.93
C TYR A 59 -21.85 3.03 -23.83
N TRP A 60 -20.53 2.89 -23.99
CA TRP A 60 -19.67 3.74 -24.77
C TRP A 60 -19.58 3.16 -26.18
N SER A 61 -20.41 3.66 -27.08
CA SER A 61 -20.21 3.44 -28.51
C SER A 61 -18.95 4.16 -28.96
N ASP A 62 -18.10 3.52 -29.76
CA ASP A 62 -17.00 4.18 -30.46
C ASP A 62 -17.54 5.39 -31.22
N LEU A 63 -17.21 6.59 -30.73
CA LEU A 63 -17.67 7.85 -31.30
C LEU A 63 -16.89 8.12 -32.59
N ASN A 64 -17.25 7.39 -33.65
CA ASN A 64 -16.77 7.67 -35.00
C ASN A 64 -17.42 8.97 -35.50
N LEU A 65 -16.79 10.11 -35.16
CA LEU A 65 -17.21 11.48 -35.51
C LEU A 65 -17.37 11.74 -37.02
N LYS A 66 -17.01 10.78 -37.88
CA LYS A 66 -17.12 10.86 -39.34
C LYS A 66 -18.37 10.21 -39.93
N LYS A 67 -19.14 9.42 -39.16
CA LYS A 67 -20.21 8.56 -39.73
C LYS A 67 -21.65 8.92 -39.36
N LYS A 68 -21.92 9.74 -38.33
CA LYS A 68 -23.30 10.03 -37.89
C LYS A 68 -23.73 11.47 -38.23
N PRO A 69 -25.01 11.70 -38.56
CA PRO A 69 -25.53 13.02 -38.85
C PRO A 69 -25.45 13.94 -37.62
N MET A 70 -25.06 15.20 -37.82
CA MET A 70 -24.79 16.19 -36.75
C MET A 70 -25.91 16.32 -35.70
N LYS A 71 -27.17 16.06 -36.10
CA LYS A 71 -28.35 16.11 -35.23
C LYS A 71 -28.28 15.15 -34.04
N ASP A 72 -27.59 14.03 -34.16
CA ASP A 72 -27.51 13.03 -33.08
C ASP A 72 -26.55 13.46 -31.96
N TYR A 73 -25.60 14.35 -32.26
CA TYR A 73 -24.64 14.87 -31.29
C TYR A 73 -25.20 16.02 -30.43
N TYR A 74 -26.26 16.69 -30.90
CA TYR A 74 -26.83 17.86 -30.23
C TYR A 74 -27.59 17.51 -28.93
N ARG A 75 -27.80 16.22 -28.65
CA ARG A 75 -28.48 15.72 -27.44
C ARG A 75 -27.54 15.12 -26.38
N GLN A 76 -26.22 15.22 -26.58
CA GLN A 76 -25.22 14.66 -25.67
C GLN A 76 -24.71 15.65 -24.61
N PHE A 77 -25.06 16.94 -24.73
CA PHE A 77 -24.84 17.98 -23.73
C PHE A 77 -26.18 18.60 -23.35
#